data_AF-A0A258BY92-F1
#
_entry.id   AF-A0A258BY92-F1
#
_cell.length_a   1.000
_cell.length_b   1.000
_cell.length_c   1.000
_cell.angle_alpha   90.00
_cell.angle_beta   90.00
_cell.angle_gamma   90.00
#
_symmetry.space_group_name_H-M   'P 1'
#
loop_
_entity.id
_entity.type
_entity.pdbx_description
1 polymer ?
#
loop_
_entity_poly.entity_id
_entity_poly.type
_entity_poly.pdbx_seq_one_letter_code
_entity_poly.pdbx_strand_id
1 'polypeptide(L)'
;LTPLECARLMGFDDKDEKHAVERFIQRYFRAVMSLSELNDLLLQHFDETLLRDAENADIQPLNSRFQIRNHYIEIIQPQVFRRTPSAMLEIFLLMAQNPEIRGVRADTIRLLRDNRHLIDDRFRADIRNTSLFMELLRCPQGVHRNLRRMHRYGILGRYLPEFGRIVGQMQHDLFHIYTVDAHTLNLIKHLRKLGYPDYQEKYPLAWKIFSRLPKPDLLYIAGLYHDIAKGRGGDHSELGAEDARLFCQRHKLPAWDTHLVSWLVESHLLMSTTAQRKDISDPLVIHDFAVLMGNQVRLDYLYVLTIADINATNPSLWNSWRAALLRQLYTETKRALRRGLENPPNREEQIRQTQQAALG
;
A
#
# COMPACT_ATOMS: atom_id res chain seq x y z
N LEU A 1 27.32 19.75 -10.69
CA LEU A 1 26.53 19.29 -11.85
C LEU A 1 25.07 19.37 -11.48
N THR A 2 24.24 19.99 -12.30
CA THR A 2 22.79 19.98 -12.15
C THR A 2 22.24 18.57 -12.45
N PRO A 3 21.04 18.20 -11.97
CA PRO A 3 20.42 16.91 -12.31
C PRO A 3 20.31 16.66 -13.82
N LEU A 4 20.08 17.72 -14.60
CA LEU A 4 19.99 17.65 -16.07
C LEU A 4 21.35 17.40 -16.73
N GLU A 5 22.42 18.05 -16.24
CA GLU A 5 23.78 17.78 -16.70
C GLU A 5 24.19 16.33 -16.43
N CYS A 6 23.89 15.82 -15.23
CA CYS A 6 24.12 14.42 -14.90
C CYS A 6 23.30 13.47 -15.80
N ALA A 7 22.04 13.78 -16.08
CA ALA A 7 21.18 12.98 -16.95
C ALA A 7 21.76 12.88 -18.37
N ARG A 8 22.16 14.01 -18.98
CA ARG A 8 22.80 14.06 -20.31
C ARG A 8 24.12 13.29 -20.34
N LEU A 9 24.98 13.48 -19.34
CA LEU A 9 26.25 12.75 -19.22
C LEU A 9 26.06 11.22 -19.13
N MET A 10 24.91 10.77 -18.64
CA MET A 10 24.55 9.36 -18.50
C MET A 10 23.70 8.82 -19.66
N GLY A 11 23.54 9.61 -20.75
CA GLY A 11 22.85 9.22 -21.97
C GLY A 11 21.32 9.30 -21.92
N PHE A 12 20.76 10.06 -20.98
CA PHE A 12 19.32 10.35 -20.94
C PHE A 12 19.02 11.63 -21.74
N ASP A 13 18.88 11.49 -23.05
CA ASP A 13 18.52 12.57 -23.98
C ASP A 13 17.04 12.44 -24.42
N ASP A 14 16.12 12.77 -23.51
CA ASP A 14 14.71 12.92 -23.85
C ASP A 14 14.41 14.33 -24.38
N LYS A 15 13.41 14.46 -25.28
CA LYS A 15 12.97 15.76 -25.82
C LYS A 15 12.44 16.69 -24.72
N ASP A 16 11.94 16.12 -23.63
CA ASP A 16 11.53 16.83 -22.42
C ASP A 16 12.62 16.67 -21.36
N GLU A 17 13.24 17.79 -20.97
CA GLU A 17 14.29 17.84 -19.96
C GLU A 17 13.83 17.28 -18.60
N LYS A 18 12.56 17.46 -18.23
CA LYS A 18 12.01 16.89 -16.99
C LYS A 18 11.97 15.37 -17.05
N HIS A 19 11.54 14.83 -18.18
CA HIS A 19 11.46 13.38 -18.38
C HIS A 19 12.85 12.72 -18.38
N ALA A 20 13.86 13.38 -18.98
CA ALA A 20 15.26 12.94 -18.93
C ALA A 20 15.78 12.82 -17.49
N VAL A 21 15.53 13.87 -16.67
CA VAL A 21 15.94 13.90 -15.27
C VAL A 21 15.19 12.85 -14.44
N GLU A 22 13.88 12.68 -14.65
CA GLU A 22 13.06 11.67 -13.98
C GLU A 22 13.59 10.26 -14.21
N ARG A 23 13.87 9.91 -15.47
CA ARG A 23 14.41 8.60 -15.83
C ARG A 23 15.81 8.36 -15.26
N PHE A 24 16.66 9.39 -15.28
CA PHE A 24 17.98 9.32 -14.66
C PHE A 24 17.88 9.06 -13.16
N ILE A 25 17.09 9.86 -12.43
CA ILE A 25 16.91 9.73 -10.98
C ILE A 25 16.30 8.36 -10.63
N GLN A 26 15.33 7.89 -11.40
CA GLN A 26 14.75 6.56 -11.21
C GLN A 26 15.79 5.45 -11.39
N ARG A 27 16.66 5.55 -12.41
CA ARG A 27 17.75 4.59 -12.63
C ARG A 27 18.76 4.62 -11.48
N TYR A 28 19.11 5.82 -11.00
CA TYR A 28 19.99 6.02 -9.86
C TYR A 28 19.44 5.36 -8.59
N PHE A 29 18.19 5.64 -8.22
CA PHE A 29 17.57 5.03 -7.03
C PHE A 29 17.49 3.50 -7.13
N ARG A 30 17.16 2.96 -8.32
CA ARG A 30 17.18 1.50 -8.54
C ARG A 30 18.57 0.90 -8.35
N ALA A 31 19.62 1.60 -8.78
CA ALA A 31 21.00 1.16 -8.58
C ALA A 31 21.38 1.18 -7.09
N VAL A 32 21.05 2.26 -6.37
CA VAL A 32 21.29 2.38 -4.92
C VAL A 32 20.56 1.28 -4.16
N MET A 33 19.27 1.03 -4.46
CA MET A 33 18.52 -0.06 -3.84
C MET A 33 19.17 -1.42 -4.08
N SER A 34 19.61 -1.69 -5.32
CA SER A 34 20.30 -2.95 -5.66
C SER A 34 21.62 -3.13 -4.89
N LEU A 35 22.35 -2.04 -4.65
CA LEU A 35 23.58 -2.05 -3.85
C LEU A 35 23.31 -2.26 -2.36
N SER A 36 22.33 -1.55 -1.78
CA SER A 36 21.93 -1.75 -0.39
C SER A 36 21.42 -3.18 -0.14
N GLU A 37 20.67 -3.73 -1.09
CA GLU A 37 20.23 -5.13 -1.04
C GLU A 37 21.39 -6.12 -1.02
N LEU A 38 22.42 -5.90 -1.85
CA LEU A 38 23.61 -6.74 -1.89
C LEU A 38 24.42 -6.62 -0.59
N ASN A 39 24.62 -5.39 -0.10
CA ASN A 39 25.35 -5.13 1.14
C ASN A 39 24.69 -5.85 2.32
N ASP A 40 23.38 -5.72 2.47
CA ASP A 40 22.68 -6.38 3.57
C ASP A 40 22.73 -7.92 3.45
N LEU A 41 22.73 -8.47 2.23
CA LEU A 41 22.89 -9.92 2.04
C LEU A 41 24.27 -10.40 2.46
N LEU A 42 25.32 -9.63 2.16
CA LEU A 42 26.68 -9.93 2.58
C LEU A 42 26.79 -9.87 4.10
N LEU A 43 26.28 -8.81 4.73
CA LEU A 43 26.26 -8.68 6.20
C LEU A 43 25.50 -9.83 6.86
N GLN A 44 24.32 -10.18 6.32
CA GLN A 44 23.55 -11.30 6.85
C GLN A 44 24.28 -12.64 6.67
N HIS A 45 24.94 -12.85 5.53
CA HIS A 45 25.75 -14.05 5.31
C HIS A 45 26.90 -14.15 6.30
N PHE A 46 27.62 -13.05 6.55
CA PHE A 46 28.68 -13.00 7.56
C PHE A 46 28.15 -13.27 8.96
N ASP A 47 27.02 -12.68 9.36
CA ASP A 47 26.39 -12.97 10.64
C ASP A 47 25.98 -14.44 10.78
N GLU A 48 25.49 -15.05 9.69
CA GLU A 48 25.09 -16.46 9.67
C GLU A 48 26.26 -17.44 9.69
N THR A 49 27.41 -17.08 9.11
CA THR A 49 28.58 -17.96 8.97
C THR A 49 29.63 -17.77 10.07
N LEU A 50 29.83 -16.53 10.55
CA LEU A 50 30.90 -16.19 11.49
C LEU A 50 30.44 -16.13 12.95
N LEU A 51 29.19 -15.74 13.22
CA LEU A 51 28.72 -15.43 14.59
C LEU A 51 27.78 -16.48 15.18
N ARG A 52 27.31 -17.46 14.40
CA ARG A 52 26.34 -18.47 14.85
C ARG A 52 26.91 -19.86 14.66
N ASP A 53 27.29 -20.50 15.77
CA ASP A 53 27.82 -21.86 15.79
C ASP A 53 26.98 -22.81 14.94
N ALA A 54 27.59 -23.30 13.86
CA ALA A 54 26.96 -24.25 12.94
C ALA A 54 26.61 -25.58 13.61
N GLU A 55 27.21 -25.87 14.77
CA GLU A 55 27.12 -27.14 15.47
C GLU A 55 25.87 -27.29 16.35
N ASN A 56 25.21 -26.20 16.76
CA ASN A 56 24.01 -26.23 17.64
C ASN A 56 22.82 -25.44 17.07
N ALA A 57 22.61 -25.50 15.75
CA ALA A 57 21.49 -24.80 15.13
C ALA A 57 20.14 -25.46 15.51
N ASP A 58 19.21 -24.67 16.08
CA ASP A 58 17.82 -25.10 16.27
C ASP A 58 17.12 -25.11 14.91
N ILE A 59 16.72 -26.31 14.46
CA ILE A 59 16.06 -26.54 13.17
C ILE A 59 14.63 -27.03 13.44
N GLN A 60 13.66 -26.27 12.95
CA GLN A 60 12.24 -26.62 13.04
C GLN A 60 11.65 -26.77 11.64
N PRO A 61 11.24 -27.97 11.21
CA PRO A 61 10.57 -28.16 9.94
C PRO A 61 9.24 -27.40 9.90
N LEU A 62 8.99 -26.64 8.82
CA LEU A 62 7.73 -25.91 8.65
C LEU A 62 6.80 -26.62 7.66
N ASN A 63 7.36 -27.08 6.54
CA ASN A 63 6.70 -27.98 5.59
C ASN A 63 7.75 -28.71 4.72
N SER A 64 7.34 -29.37 3.64
CA SER A 64 8.25 -30.10 2.74
C SER A 64 9.22 -29.23 1.94
N ARG A 65 9.04 -27.89 1.95
CA ARG A 65 9.85 -26.93 1.19
C ARG A 65 10.68 -26.03 2.11
N PHE A 66 10.19 -25.72 3.30
CA PHE A 66 10.78 -24.73 4.20
C PHE A 66 11.01 -25.28 5.61
N GLN A 67 12.07 -24.78 6.25
CA GLN A 67 12.37 -24.97 7.66
C GLN A 67 12.82 -23.65 8.29
N ILE A 68 12.76 -23.57 9.61
CA ILE A 68 13.27 -22.46 10.40
C ILE A 68 14.60 -22.90 11.00
N ARG A 69 15.65 -22.10 10.81
CA ARG A 69 16.97 -22.29 11.41
C ARG A 69 17.34 -21.04 12.20
N ASN A 70 17.45 -21.16 13.53
CA ASN A 70 17.80 -20.05 14.44
C ASN A 70 16.91 -18.78 14.23
N HIS A 71 15.59 -19.00 14.11
CA HIS A 71 14.55 -17.99 13.80
C HIS A 71 14.55 -17.39 12.39
N TYR A 72 15.30 -17.95 11.45
CA TYR A 72 15.27 -17.53 10.04
C TYR A 72 14.70 -18.65 9.17
N ILE A 73 13.80 -18.31 8.25
CA ILE A 73 13.26 -19.28 7.30
C ILE A 73 14.27 -19.55 6.19
N GLU A 74 14.41 -20.80 5.80
CA GLU A 74 15.20 -21.25 4.66
C GLU A 74 14.49 -22.35 3.88
N ILE A 75 14.88 -22.53 2.62
CA ILE A 75 14.45 -23.69 1.84
C ILE A 75 15.23 -24.94 2.26
N ILE A 76 14.58 -26.10 2.20
CA ILE A 76 15.19 -27.40 2.52
C ILE A 76 16.09 -27.89 1.38
N GLN A 77 15.74 -27.58 0.12
CA GLN A 77 16.49 -28.01 -1.07
C GLN A 77 16.74 -26.84 -2.03
N PRO A 78 17.93 -26.74 -2.67
CA PRO A 78 18.25 -25.64 -3.59
C PRO A 78 17.31 -25.48 -4.78
N GLN A 79 16.63 -26.55 -5.19
CA GLN A 79 15.76 -26.57 -6.38
C GLN A 79 14.28 -26.25 -6.08
N VAL A 80 13.93 -25.89 -4.84
CA VAL A 80 12.52 -25.64 -4.44
C VAL A 80 11.82 -24.66 -5.38
N PHE A 81 12.43 -23.50 -5.66
CA PHE A 81 11.78 -22.48 -6.51
C PHE A 81 11.69 -22.87 -7.99
N ARG A 82 12.61 -23.70 -8.50
CA ARG A 82 12.52 -24.20 -9.88
C ARG A 82 11.42 -25.26 -10.02
N ARG A 83 11.31 -26.17 -9.05
CA ARG A 83 10.31 -27.24 -9.05
C ARG A 83 8.92 -26.73 -8.68
N THR A 84 8.85 -25.77 -7.76
CA THR A 84 7.61 -25.17 -7.25
C THR A 84 7.76 -23.64 -7.23
N PRO A 85 7.56 -22.95 -8.37
CA PRO A 85 7.68 -21.49 -8.42
C PRO A 85 6.80 -20.76 -7.40
N SER A 86 5.59 -21.27 -7.12
CA SER A 86 4.67 -20.70 -6.13
C SER A 86 5.28 -20.54 -4.74
N ALA A 87 6.31 -21.32 -4.40
CA ALA A 87 7.05 -21.21 -3.15
C ALA A 87 7.69 -19.81 -2.98
N MET A 88 7.93 -19.08 -4.08
CA MET A 88 8.42 -17.69 -4.04
C MET A 88 7.42 -16.72 -3.41
N LEU A 89 6.10 -16.98 -3.48
CA LEU A 89 5.10 -16.22 -2.73
C LEU A 89 4.83 -16.85 -1.36
N GLU A 90 4.79 -18.18 -1.31
CA GLU A 90 4.51 -18.96 -0.10
C GLU A 90 5.42 -18.59 1.07
N ILE A 91 6.72 -18.40 0.83
CA ILE A 91 7.67 -18.04 1.88
C ILE A 91 7.23 -16.79 2.67
N PHE A 92 6.67 -15.78 1.99
CA PHE A 92 6.24 -14.54 2.62
C PHE A 92 4.93 -14.70 3.40
N LEU A 93 4.03 -15.58 2.92
CA LEU A 93 2.83 -15.97 3.65
C LEU A 93 3.20 -16.74 4.92
N LEU A 94 4.09 -17.72 4.82
CA LEU A 94 4.61 -18.47 5.97
C LEU A 94 5.22 -17.53 7.00
N MET A 95 6.03 -16.55 6.59
CA MET A 95 6.56 -15.52 7.49
C MET A 95 5.52 -14.57 8.08
N ALA A 96 4.34 -14.43 7.46
CA ALA A 96 3.24 -13.63 8.00
C ALA A 96 2.44 -14.42 9.05
N GLN A 97 2.30 -15.73 8.84
CA GLN A 97 1.64 -16.67 9.73
C GLN A 97 2.49 -17.06 10.95
N ASN A 98 3.82 -16.93 10.84
CA ASN A 98 4.81 -17.28 11.85
C ASN A 98 5.61 -16.02 12.26
N PRO A 99 5.09 -15.20 13.19
CA PRO A 99 5.60 -13.86 13.47
C PRO A 99 7.00 -13.83 14.10
N GLU A 100 7.39 -14.91 14.75
CA GLU A 100 8.69 -15.16 15.38
C GLU A 100 9.82 -15.31 14.35
N ILE A 101 9.48 -15.61 13.07
CA ILE A 101 10.46 -15.64 11.99
C ILE A 101 10.99 -14.23 11.72
N ARG A 102 12.27 -14.03 12.03
CA ARG A 102 12.96 -12.74 11.97
C ARG A 102 13.33 -12.34 10.54
N GLY A 103 13.63 -13.29 9.67
CA GLY A 103 14.10 -13.03 8.32
C GLY A 103 14.20 -14.30 7.48
N VAL A 104 14.64 -14.13 6.24
CA VAL A 104 14.93 -15.22 5.30
C VAL A 104 16.44 -15.39 5.26
N ARG A 105 16.98 -16.61 5.32
CA ARG A 105 18.45 -16.82 5.27
C ARG A 105 19.07 -16.37 3.95
N ALA A 106 20.34 -15.97 3.99
CA ALA A 106 21.05 -15.37 2.86
C ALA A 106 21.02 -16.25 1.58
N ASP A 107 21.29 -17.55 1.72
CA ASP A 107 21.24 -18.51 0.59
C ASP A 107 19.85 -18.62 -0.03
N THR A 108 18.80 -18.58 0.80
CA THR A 108 17.42 -18.62 0.30
C THR A 108 17.06 -17.33 -0.43
N ILE A 109 17.54 -16.17 0.04
CA ILE A 109 17.34 -14.91 -0.69
C ILE A 109 18.08 -14.92 -2.03
N ARG A 110 19.33 -15.43 -2.08
CA ARG A 110 20.06 -15.60 -3.34
C ARG A 110 19.25 -16.43 -4.33
N LEU A 111 18.73 -17.57 -3.89
CA LEU A 111 17.92 -18.45 -4.73
C LEU A 111 16.57 -17.84 -5.15
N LEU A 112 15.92 -17.04 -4.29
CA LEU A 112 14.76 -16.23 -4.70
C LEU A 112 15.12 -15.28 -5.84
N ARG A 113 16.23 -14.55 -5.72
CA ARG A 113 16.68 -13.58 -6.73
C ARG A 113 17.04 -14.24 -8.06
N ASP A 114 17.71 -15.40 -8.01
CA ASP A 114 18.11 -16.14 -9.20
C ASP A 114 16.90 -16.68 -9.98
N ASN A 115 15.82 -17.03 -9.26
CA ASN A 115 14.63 -17.65 -9.85
C ASN A 115 13.46 -16.70 -10.06
N ARG A 116 13.57 -15.40 -9.69
CA ARG A 116 12.48 -14.40 -9.89
C ARG A 116 12.05 -14.21 -11.34
N HIS A 117 12.87 -14.63 -12.31
CA HIS A 117 12.53 -14.62 -13.73
C HIS A 117 11.37 -15.58 -14.07
N LEU A 118 11.11 -16.58 -13.21
CA LEU A 118 9.97 -17.50 -13.33
C LEU A 118 8.62 -16.83 -13.00
N ILE A 119 8.62 -15.58 -12.53
CA ILE A 119 7.40 -14.79 -12.28
C ILE A 119 6.98 -14.10 -13.60
N ASP A 120 6.42 -14.89 -14.50
CA ASP A 120 5.88 -14.47 -15.79
C ASP A 120 4.33 -14.35 -15.77
N ASP A 121 3.70 -14.20 -16.94
CA ASP A 121 2.24 -14.09 -17.04
C ASP A 121 1.53 -15.38 -16.63
N ARG A 122 2.13 -16.55 -16.89
CA ARG A 122 1.58 -17.85 -16.46
C ARG A 122 1.59 -17.94 -14.94
N PHE A 123 2.68 -17.52 -14.32
CA PHE A 123 2.79 -17.42 -12.86
C PHE A 123 1.71 -16.50 -12.28
N ARG A 124 1.53 -15.29 -12.86
CA ARG A 124 0.54 -14.31 -12.37
C ARG A 124 -0.92 -14.76 -12.56
N ALA A 125 -1.19 -15.62 -13.54
CA ALA A 125 -2.52 -16.16 -13.82
C ALA A 125 -2.86 -17.43 -13.02
N ASP A 126 -1.87 -18.06 -12.38
CA ASP A 126 -2.07 -19.28 -11.59
C ASP A 126 -2.87 -19.00 -10.31
N ILE A 127 -3.97 -19.73 -10.14
CA ILE A 127 -4.88 -19.57 -8.98
C ILE A 127 -4.16 -19.77 -7.65
N ARG A 128 -3.14 -20.64 -7.60
CA ARG A 128 -2.33 -20.85 -6.39
C ARG A 128 -1.61 -19.58 -5.98
N ASN A 129 -1.04 -18.87 -6.95
CA ASN A 129 -0.28 -17.64 -6.69
C ASN A 129 -1.20 -16.48 -6.31
N THR A 130 -2.34 -16.34 -6.99
CA THR A 130 -3.34 -15.33 -6.61
C THR A 130 -3.90 -15.60 -5.21
N SER A 131 -4.13 -16.86 -4.85
CA SER A 131 -4.59 -17.24 -3.50
C SER A 131 -3.54 -16.93 -2.44
N LEU A 132 -2.28 -17.35 -2.65
CA LEU A 132 -1.17 -17.06 -1.73
C LEU A 132 -1.02 -15.56 -1.46
N PHE A 133 -1.12 -14.72 -2.49
CA PHE A 133 -1.03 -13.27 -2.32
C PHE A 133 -2.21 -12.69 -1.56
N MET A 134 -3.43 -13.14 -1.86
CA MET A 134 -4.63 -12.69 -1.13
C MET A 134 -4.62 -13.16 0.33
N GLU A 135 -4.16 -14.38 0.60
CA GLU A 135 -3.96 -14.88 1.96
C GLU A 135 -2.95 -14.04 2.73
N LEU A 136 -1.84 -13.64 2.08
CA LEU A 136 -0.85 -12.75 2.68
C LEU A 136 -1.47 -11.40 3.07
N LEU A 137 -2.30 -10.80 2.21
CA LEU A 137 -2.97 -9.53 2.51
C LEU A 137 -3.99 -9.64 3.65
N ARG A 138 -4.57 -10.83 3.85
CA ARG A 138 -5.54 -11.12 4.90
C ARG A 138 -4.91 -11.52 6.23
N CYS A 139 -3.58 -11.69 6.29
CA CYS A 139 -2.93 -12.04 7.55
C CYS A 139 -3.19 -10.97 8.64
N PRO A 140 -3.41 -11.39 9.90
CA PRO A 140 -3.63 -10.49 11.02
C PRO A 140 -2.37 -9.68 11.39
N GLN A 141 -1.21 -10.10 10.92
CA GLN A 141 0.07 -9.41 11.12
C GLN A 141 1.03 -9.69 9.96
N GLY A 142 2.18 -9.00 9.96
CA GLY A 142 3.25 -9.28 9.00
C GLY A 142 3.05 -8.76 7.58
N VAL A 143 1.84 -8.34 7.16
CA VAL A 143 1.51 -7.88 5.80
C VAL A 143 2.53 -6.85 5.27
N HIS A 144 2.63 -5.70 5.94
CA HIS A 144 3.57 -4.63 5.54
C HIS A 144 5.03 -5.11 5.52
N ARG A 145 5.46 -5.88 6.53
CA ARG A 145 6.84 -6.37 6.66
C ARG A 145 7.19 -7.29 5.50
N ASN A 146 6.28 -8.18 5.13
CA ASN A 146 6.49 -9.15 4.06
C ASN A 146 6.35 -8.51 2.67
N LEU A 147 5.45 -7.55 2.47
CA LEU A 147 5.44 -6.74 1.23
C LEU A 147 6.76 -5.96 1.04
N ARG A 148 7.33 -5.39 2.12
CA ARG A 148 8.66 -4.77 2.06
C ARG A 148 9.77 -5.77 1.71
N ARG A 149 9.73 -6.99 2.23
CA ARG A 149 10.69 -8.05 1.87
C ARG A 149 10.50 -8.48 0.42
N MET A 150 9.27 -8.67 -0.04
CA MET A 150 8.96 -8.97 -1.44
C MET A 150 9.50 -7.87 -2.36
N HIS A 151 9.31 -6.60 -2.00
CA HIS A 151 9.85 -5.47 -2.75
C HIS A 151 11.38 -5.55 -2.82
N ARG A 152 12.02 -5.66 -1.66
CA ARG A 152 13.48 -5.73 -1.50
C ARG A 152 14.12 -6.95 -2.17
N TYR A 153 13.41 -8.04 -2.37
CA TYR A 153 13.93 -9.21 -3.09
C TYR A 153 13.57 -9.19 -4.59
N GLY A 154 12.90 -8.11 -5.04
CA GLY A 154 12.45 -7.94 -6.43
C GLY A 154 11.29 -8.88 -6.82
N ILE A 155 10.60 -9.46 -5.84
CA ILE A 155 9.44 -10.34 -6.04
C ILE A 155 8.17 -9.50 -6.25
N LEU A 156 7.97 -8.44 -5.46
CA LEU A 156 6.73 -7.65 -5.52
C LEU A 156 6.54 -7.00 -6.89
N GLY A 157 7.56 -6.31 -7.41
CA GLY A 157 7.49 -5.66 -8.71
C GLY A 157 7.44 -6.62 -9.91
N ARG A 158 7.83 -7.89 -9.73
CA ARG A 158 7.65 -8.94 -10.75
C ARG A 158 6.24 -9.52 -10.70
N TYR A 159 5.68 -9.67 -9.50
CA TYR A 159 4.32 -10.16 -9.30
C TYR A 159 3.25 -9.12 -9.67
N LEU A 160 3.50 -7.86 -9.35
CA LEU A 160 2.70 -6.68 -9.70
C LEU A 160 3.51 -5.81 -10.67
N PRO A 161 3.43 -6.05 -12.00
CA PRO A 161 4.21 -5.31 -12.99
C PRO A 161 4.01 -3.80 -12.91
N GLU A 162 2.80 -3.36 -12.57
CA GLU A 162 2.42 -1.96 -12.37
C GLU A 162 3.23 -1.33 -11.23
N PHE A 163 3.37 -2.06 -10.12
CA PHE A 163 4.26 -1.68 -9.01
C PHE A 163 5.72 -1.65 -9.46
N GLY A 164 6.16 -2.64 -10.24
CA GLY A 164 7.52 -2.69 -10.79
C GLY A 164 7.90 -1.45 -11.60
N ARG A 165 6.93 -0.82 -12.29
CA ARG A 165 7.16 0.41 -13.08
C ARG A 165 7.44 1.62 -12.21
N ILE A 166 6.79 1.74 -11.05
CA ILE A 166 6.93 2.89 -10.14
C ILE A 166 8.11 2.77 -9.17
N VAL A 167 8.78 1.61 -9.10
CA VAL A 167 9.95 1.43 -8.23
C VAL A 167 11.03 2.47 -8.53
N GLY A 168 11.41 3.25 -7.51
CA GLY A 168 12.41 4.31 -7.61
C GLY A 168 11.91 5.59 -8.28
N GLN A 169 10.61 5.69 -8.59
CA GLN A 169 10.04 6.88 -9.22
C GLN A 169 9.86 7.99 -8.19
N MET A 170 10.41 9.19 -8.44
CA MET A 170 10.20 10.35 -7.57
C MET A 170 8.81 10.94 -7.74
N GLN A 171 8.25 11.48 -6.66
CA GLN A 171 7.03 12.28 -6.70
C GLN A 171 7.43 13.76 -6.79
N HIS A 172 7.11 14.40 -7.91
CA HIS A 172 7.38 15.82 -8.12
C HIS A 172 6.27 16.68 -7.49
N ASP A 173 6.27 16.73 -6.16
CA ASP A 173 5.34 17.51 -5.35
C ASP A 173 6.06 17.94 -4.05
N LEU A 174 5.76 19.14 -3.54
CA LEU A 174 6.42 19.79 -2.39
C LEU A 174 6.30 19.05 -1.05
N PHE A 175 5.44 18.04 -0.97
CA PHE A 175 5.06 17.32 0.23
C PHE A 175 5.62 15.90 0.29
N HIS A 176 6.12 15.37 -0.84
CA HIS A 176 6.57 13.98 -0.93
C HIS A 176 8.09 13.87 -0.83
N ILE A 177 8.55 13.26 0.26
CA ILE A 177 9.97 12.98 0.52
C ILE A 177 10.40 11.57 0.07
N TYR A 178 9.46 10.76 -0.40
CA TYR A 178 9.65 9.36 -0.75
C TYR A 178 9.41 9.11 -2.24
N THR A 179 10.05 8.07 -2.79
CA THR A 179 9.64 7.53 -4.10
C THR A 179 8.24 6.92 -3.99
N VAL A 180 7.52 6.82 -5.11
CA VAL A 180 6.12 6.34 -5.15
C VAL A 180 5.99 4.96 -4.49
N ASP A 181 6.93 4.06 -4.75
CA ASP A 181 6.96 2.71 -4.15
C ASP A 181 7.18 2.72 -2.63
N ALA A 182 8.10 3.57 -2.15
CA ALA A 182 8.40 3.72 -0.74
C ALA A 182 7.21 4.36 0.01
N HIS A 183 6.59 5.38 -0.59
CA HIS A 183 5.37 5.99 -0.10
C HIS A 183 4.22 4.98 -0.02
N THR A 184 4.00 4.21 -1.10
CA THR A 184 2.97 3.16 -1.17
C THR A 184 3.13 2.12 -0.05
N LEU A 185 4.34 1.61 0.19
CA LEU A 185 4.58 0.68 1.29
C LEU A 185 4.41 1.34 2.66
N ASN A 186 4.78 2.62 2.80
CA ASN A 186 4.54 3.38 4.03
C ASN A 186 3.03 3.63 4.27
N LEU A 187 2.22 3.79 3.23
CA LEU A 187 0.75 3.84 3.34
C LEU A 187 0.21 2.52 3.90
N ILE A 188 0.65 1.38 3.37
CA ILE A 188 0.25 0.07 3.91
C ILE A 188 0.64 -0.07 5.39
N LYS A 189 1.81 0.42 5.79
CA LYS A 189 2.22 0.46 7.21
C LYS A 189 1.22 1.21 8.08
N HIS A 190 0.75 2.38 7.63
CA HIS A 190 -0.21 3.20 8.37
C HIS A 190 -1.59 2.55 8.41
N LEU A 191 -2.07 2.00 7.30
CA LEU A 191 -3.32 1.24 7.26
C LEU A 191 -3.30 0.06 8.24
N ARG A 192 -2.20 -0.70 8.29
CA ARG A 192 -2.05 -1.81 9.25
C ARG A 192 -2.03 -1.33 10.69
N LYS A 193 -1.40 -0.18 10.95
CA LYS A 193 -1.29 0.38 12.29
C LYS A 193 -2.63 0.81 12.89
N LEU A 194 -3.58 1.24 12.06
CA LEU A 194 -4.94 1.57 12.50
C LEU A 194 -5.70 0.38 13.11
N GLY A 195 -5.26 -0.85 12.87
CA GLY A 195 -5.80 -2.03 13.51
C GLY A 195 -5.25 -2.30 14.92
N TYR A 196 -4.21 -1.61 15.36
CA TYR A 196 -3.62 -1.81 16.69
C TYR A 196 -4.25 -0.87 17.74
N PRO A 197 -4.47 -1.34 18.98
CA PRO A 197 -5.04 -0.52 20.06
C PRO A 197 -4.30 0.79 20.32
N ASP A 198 -2.96 0.80 20.20
CA ASP A 198 -2.11 1.98 20.41
C ASP A 198 -2.46 3.17 19.50
N TYR A 199 -3.18 2.94 18.40
CA TYR A 199 -3.59 3.99 17.45
C TYR A 199 -4.96 4.59 17.76
N GLN A 200 -5.68 4.06 18.76
CA GLN A 200 -6.98 4.56 19.19
C GLN A 200 -6.90 5.99 19.71
N GLU A 201 -5.91 6.33 20.54
CA GLU A 201 -5.78 7.69 21.09
C GLU A 201 -5.44 8.71 20.01
N LYS A 202 -4.52 8.34 19.10
CA LYS A 202 -4.03 9.24 18.06
C LYS A 202 -5.03 9.44 16.91
N TYR A 203 -5.80 8.40 16.56
CA TYR A 203 -6.75 8.43 15.44
C TYR A 203 -8.10 7.77 15.80
N PRO A 204 -8.85 8.28 16.79
CA PRO A 204 -9.97 7.57 17.41
C PRO A 204 -11.08 7.20 16.41
N LEU A 205 -11.43 8.13 15.51
CA LEU A 205 -12.47 7.87 14.50
C LEU A 205 -11.98 6.86 13.45
N ALA A 206 -10.75 6.99 12.96
CA ALA A 206 -10.21 6.09 11.94
C ALA A 206 -10.04 4.67 12.50
N TRP A 207 -9.55 4.54 13.73
CA TRP A 207 -9.46 3.26 14.44
C TRP A 207 -10.85 2.62 14.58
N LYS A 208 -11.85 3.37 15.08
CA LYS A 208 -13.21 2.87 15.26
C LYS A 208 -13.86 2.40 13.95
N ILE A 209 -13.63 3.12 12.85
CA ILE A 209 -14.12 2.73 11.52
C ILE A 209 -13.38 1.48 11.06
N PHE A 210 -12.05 1.49 11.09
CA PHE A 210 -11.20 0.38 10.65
C PHE A 210 -11.56 -0.94 11.36
N SER A 211 -11.75 -0.92 12.69
CA SER A 211 -12.12 -2.09 13.49
C SER A 211 -13.49 -2.69 13.12
N ARG A 212 -14.32 -1.98 12.36
CA ARG A 212 -15.67 -2.41 11.93
C ARG A 212 -15.73 -2.75 10.44
N LEU A 213 -14.65 -2.53 9.70
CA LEU A 213 -14.63 -2.83 8.27
C LEU A 213 -14.72 -4.35 8.07
N PRO A 214 -15.63 -4.84 7.22
CA PRO A 214 -15.78 -6.28 7.00
C PRO A 214 -14.59 -6.89 6.26
N LYS A 215 -13.94 -6.11 5.38
CA LYS A 215 -12.83 -6.56 4.53
C LYS A 215 -11.70 -5.52 4.49
N PRO A 216 -10.85 -5.42 5.53
CA PRO A 216 -9.73 -4.48 5.55
C PRO A 216 -8.69 -4.73 4.44
N ASP A 217 -8.63 -5.95 3.89
CA ASP A 217 -7.75 -6.32 2.79
C ASP A 217 -8.01 -5.50 1.51
N LEU A 218 -9.26 -5.06 1.29
CA LEU A 218 -9.58 -4.17 0.16
C LEU A 218 -8.89 -2.79 0.28
N LEU A 219 -8.66 -2.29 1.50
CA LEU A 219 -7.87 -1.07 1.72
C LEU A 219 -6.40 -1.28 1.35
N TYR A 220 -5.84 -2.46 1.58
CA TYR A 220 -4.45 -2.72 1.24
C TYR A 220 -4.26 -2.82 -0.27
N ILE A 221 -5.25 -3.38 -0.98
CA ILE A 221 -5.25 -3.38 -2.45
C ILE A 221 -5.39 -1.93 -2.94
N ALA A 222 -6.37 -1.17 -2.47
CA ALA A 222 -6.52 0.24 -2.86
C ALA A 222 -5.25 1.04 -2.55
N GLY A 223 -4.64 0.86 -1.37
CA GLY A 223 -3.40 1.50 -1.00
C GLY A 223 -2.20 1.12 -1.89
N LEU A 224 -2.11 -0.14 -2.32
CA LEU A 224 -1.08 -0.57 -3.28
C LEU A 224 -1.25 0.09 -4.65
N TYR A 225 -2.48 0.44 -5.02
CA TYR A 225 -2.83 0.92 -6.36
C TYR A 225 -3.10 2.43 -6.46
N HIS A 226 -3.26 3.16 -5.34
CA HIS A 226 -3.73 4.56 -5.33
C HIS A 226 -2.91 5.49 -6.23
N ASP A 227 -1.59 5.32 -6.22
CA ASP A 227 -0.63 6.14 -6.97
C ASP A 227 0.13 5.37 -8.07
N ILE A 228 -0.31 4.14 -8.38
CA ILE A 228 0.44 3.16 -9.20
C ILE A 228 0.66 3.59 -10.66
N ALA A 229 -0.12 4.57 -11.12
CA ALA A 229 -0.09 5.08 -12.47
C ALA A 229 0.59 6.46 -12.59
N LYS A 230 1.20 6.98 -11.52
CA LYS A 230 1.98 8.22 -11.59
C LYS A 230 3.05 8.14 -12.69
N GLY A 231 3.22 9.23 -13.45
CA GLY A 231 4.17 9.35 -14.55
C GLY A 231 3.81 8.60 -15.85
N ARG A 232 2.58 8.08 -15.98
CA ARG A 232 2.11 7.47 -17.25
C ARG A 232 1.48 8.47 -18.24
N GLY A 233 1.35 9.74 -17.85
CA GLY A 233 0.56 10.75 -18.56
C GLY A 233 -0.95 10.56 -18.32
N GLY A 234 -1.73 11.64 -18.41
CA GLY A 234 -3.17 11.61 -18.06
C GLY A 234 -3.44 11.63 -16.54
N ASP A 235 -4.68 11.35 -16.14
CA ASP A 235 -5.06 11.25 -14.72
C ASP A 235 -4.62 9.90 -14.13
N HIS A 236 -3.67 9.95 -13.19
CA HIS A 236 -3.15 8.76 -12.52
C HIS A 236 -4.21 8.03 -11.68
N SER A 237 -5.24 8.72 -11.20
CA SER A 237 -6.30 8.12 -10.39
C SER A 237 -7.18 7.22 -11.25
N GLU A 238 -7.57 7.69 -12.45
CA GLU A 238 -8.34 6.91 -13.42
C GLU A 238 -7.56 5.71 -13.94
N LEU A 239 -6.30 5.93 -14.35
CA LEU A 239 -5.43 4.85 -14.82
C LEU A 239 -5.12 3.82 -13.73
N GLY A 240 -4.92 4.28 -12.49
CA GLY A 240 -4.71 3.42 -11.34
C GLY A 240 -5.95 2.59 -11.00
N ALA A 241 -7.15 3.17 -11.15
CA ALA A 241 -8.42 2.49 -10.88
C ALA A 241 -8.66 1.34 -11.86
N GLU A 242 -8.27 1.52 -13.13
CA GLU A 242 -8.28 0.48 -14.15
C GLU A 242 -7.27 -0.64 -13.82
N ASP A 243 -6.03 -0.29 -13.47
CA ASP A 243 -5.02 -1.27 -13.03
C ASP A 243 -5.52 -2.09 -11.82
N ALA A 244 -6.16 -1.42 -10.85
CA ALA A 244 -6.73 -2.07 -9.68
C ALA A 244 -7.91 -2.99 -10.04
N ARG A 245 -8.75 -2.59 -11.00
CA ARG A 245 -9.86 -3.40 -11.53
C ARG A 245 -9.33 -4.71 -12.12
N LEU A 246 -8.30 -4.61 -12.97
CA LEU A 246 -7.65 -5.76 -13.60
C LEU A 246 -6.99 -6.67 -12.56
N PHE A 247 -6.35 -6.09 -11.54
CA PHE A 247 -5.83 -6.84 -10.40
C PHE A 247 -6.93 -7.64 -9.70
N CYS A 248 -8.05 -7.00 -9.33
CA CYS A 248 -9.15 -7.66 -8.64
C CYS A 248 -9.76 -8.80 -9.47
N GLN A 249 -9.93 -8.61 -10.77
CA GLN A 249 -10.41 -9.64 -11.69
C GLN A 249 -9.45 -10.82 -11.81
N ARG A 250 -8.15 -10.56 -11.92
CA ARG A 250 -7.10 -11.61 -11.92
C ARG A 250 -7.16 -12.44 -10.63
N HIS A 251 -7.38 -11.79 -9.49
CA HIS A 251 -7.46 -12.42 -8.18
C HIS A 251 -8.86 -12.94 -7.79
N LYS A 252 -9.81 -12.95 -8.74
CA LYS A 252 -11.16 -13.49 -8.56
C LYS A 252 -11.94 -12.84 -7.42
N LEU A 253 -11.73 -11.54 -7.18
CA LEU A 253 -12.56 -10.79 -6.24
C LEU A 253 -13.98 -10.62 -6.80
N PRO A 254 -15.02 -10.64 -5.95
CA PRO A 254 -16.39 -10.33 -6.36
C PRO A 254 -16.49 -8.95 -7.03
N ALA A 255 -17.48 -8.78 -7.91
CA ALA A 255 -17.70 -7.53 -8.64
C ALA A 255 -17.89 -6.33 -7.69
N TRP A 256 -18.62 -6.50 -6.58
CA TRP A 256 -18.82 -5.45 -5.59
C TRP A 256 -17.50 -5.00 -4.94
N ASP A 257 -16.66 -5.94 -4.54
CA ASP A 257 -15.35 -5.65 -3.95
C ASP A 257 -14.43 -4.97 -4.99
N THR A 258 -14.48 -5.43 -6.23
CA THR A 258 -13.73 -4.86 -7.37
C THR A 258 -14.13 -3.39 -7.60
N HIS A 259 -15.43 -3.10 -7.67
CA HIS A 259 -15.93 -1.74 -7.84
C HIS A 259 -15.55 -0.84 -6.67
N LEU A 260 -15.58 -1.35 -5.44
CA LEU A 260 -15.15 -0.58 -4.27
C LEU A 260 -13.66 -0.23 -4.35
N VAL A 261 -12.80 -1.21 -4.66
CA VAL A 261 -11.34 -0.99 -4.76
C VAL A 261 -11.03 0.01 -5.88
N SER A 262 -11.57 -0.19 -7.09
CA SER A 262 -11.33 0.73 -8.22
C SER A 262 -11.82 2.13 -7.90
N TRP A 263 -13.01 2.28 -7.32
CA TRP A 263 -13.54 3.58 -6.92
C TRP A 263 -12.69 4.25 -5.84
N LEU A 264 -12.16 3.49 -4.87
CA LEU A 264 -11.26 4.04 -3.84
C LEU A 264 -9.97 4.58 -4.45
N VAL A 265 -9.39 3.89 -5.43
CA VAL A 265 -8.20 4.34 -6.14
C VAL A 265 -8.51 5.60 -6.97
N GLU A 266 -9.61 5.60 -7.71
CA GLU A 266 -10.04 6.76 -8.49
C GLU A 266 -10.32 7.99 -7.61
N SER A 267 -10.94 7.77 -6.45
CA SER A 267 -11.40 8.83 -5.56
C SER A 267 -10.44 9.17 -4.42
N HIS A 268 -9.21 8.63 -4.40
CA HIS A 268 -8.34 8.69 -3.22
C HIS A 268 -8.00 10.14 -2.76
N LEU A 269 -8.00 11.10 -3.68
CA LEU A 269 -7.78 12.53 -3.42
C LEU A 269 -9.06 13.30 -3.04
N LEU A 270 -10.24 12.73 -3.24
CA LEU A 270 -11.51 13.45 -3.18
C LEU A 270 -11.78 14.00 -1.77
N MET A 271 -11.55 13.20 -0.74
CA MET A 271 -11.81 13.61 0.64
C MET A 271 -10.82 14.68 1.12
N SER A 272 -9.52 14.49 0.87
CA SER A 272 -8.50 15.46 1.27
C SER A 272 -8.68 16.79 0.55
N THR A 273 -8.96 16.76 -0.76
CA THR A 273 -9.22 17.96 -1.57
C THR A 273 -10.48 18.68 -1.12
N THR A 274 -11.58 17.96 -0.87
CA THR A 274 -12.84 18.56 -0.40
C THR A 274 -12.66 19.23 0.96
N ALA A 275 -12.06 18.52 1.92
CA ALA A 275 -11.85 19.05 3.27
C ALA A 275 -10.95 20.29 3.31
N GLN A 276 -10.00 20.42 2.37
CA GLN A 276 -9.03 21.53 2.36
C GLN A 276 -9.44 22.70 1.47
N ARG A 277 -10.21 22.47 0.39
CA ARG A 277 -10.47 23.49 -0.64
C ARG A 277 -11.92 23.97 -0.69
N LYS A 278 -12.85 23.30 -0.02
CA LYS A 278 -14.27 23.69 0.02
C LYS A 278 -14.68 24.11 1.43
N ASP A 279 -15.75 24.90 1.52
CA ASP A 279 -16.38 25.22 2.79
C ASP A 279 -17.21 24.02 3.28
N ILE A 280 -16.64 23.19 4.14
CA ILE A 280 -17.31 22.03 4.72
C ILE A 280 -18.33 22.37 5.83
N SER A 281 -18.62 23.66 6.04
CA SER A 281 -19.78 24.12 6.81
C SER A 281 -21.01 24.36 5.92
N ASP A 282 -20.82 24.48 4.59
CA ASP A 282 -21.91 24.64 3.64
C ASP A 282 -22.68 23.31 3.46
N PRO A 283 -23.99 23.26 3.76
CA PRO A 283 -24.81 22.06 3.58
C PRO A 283 -24.83 21.53 2.14
N LEU A 284 -24.67 22.39 1.13
CA LEU A 284 -24.60 21.99 -0.28
C LEU A 284 -23.30 21.22 -0.57
N VAL A 285 -22.16 21.70 -0.05
CA VAL A 285 -20.87 20.98 -0.18
C VAL A 285 -20.94 19.61 0.46
N ILE A 286 -21.59 19.50 1.64
CA ILE A 286 -21.80 18.21 2.31
C ILE A 286 -22.72 17.31 1.50
N HIS A 287 -23.81 17.85 0.94
CA HIS A 287 -24.74 17.08 0.09
C HIS A 287 -24.04 16.55 -1.17
N ASP A 288 -23.35 17.41 -1.91
CA ASP A 288 -22.59 17.03 -3.12
C ASP A 288 -21.57 15.93 -2.82
N PHE A 289 -20.82 16.07 -1.73
CA PHE A 289 -19.85 15.06 -1.32
C PHE A 289 -20.55 13.76 -0.90
N ALA A 290 -21.68 13.82 -0.20
CA ALA A 290 -22.48 12.66 0.16
C ALA A 290 -23.04 11.92 -1.07
N VAL A 291 -23.46 12.64 -2.11
CA VAL A 291 -23.88 12.06 -3.40
C VAL A 291 -22.72 11.30 -4.05
N LEU A 292 -21.51 11.87 -4.08
CA LEU A 292 -20.32 11.19 -4.61
C LEU A 292 -19.96 9.93 -3.81
N MET A 293 -20.12 9.96 -2.48
CA MET A 293 -19.92 8.78 -1.63
C MET A 293 -20.98 7.72 -1.93
N GLY A 294 -22.24 8.12 -2.12
CA GLY A 294 -23.39 7.27 -2.40
C GLY A 294 -23.84 6.37 -1.23
N ASN A 295 -22.92 5.88 -0.40
CA ASN A 295 -23.23 5.04 0.75
C ASN A 295 -22.16 5.11 1.86
N GLN A 296 -22.51 4.59 3.05
CA GLN A 296 -21.64 4.58 4.23
C GLN A 296 -20.36 3.76 4.03
N VAL A 297 -20.39 2.68 3.25
CA VAL A 297 -19.23 1.81 3.03
C VAL A 297 -18.13 2.58 2.30
N ARG A 298 -18.46 3.27 1.20
CA ARG A 298 -17.51 4.11 0.46
C ARG A 298 -16.92 5.21 1.34
N LEU A 299 -17.76 5.89 2.13
CA LEU A 299 -17.32 6.92 3.06
C LEU A 299 -16.33 6.38 4.12
N ASP A 300 -16.63 5.21 4.71
CA ASP A 300 -15.79 4.59 5.74
C ASP A 300 -14.41 4.18 5.18
N TYR A 301 -14.39 3.53 4.02
CA TYR A 301 -13.15 3.10 3.38
C TYR A 301 -12.32 4.30 2.91
N LEU A 302 -12.93 5.29 2.26
CA LEU A 302 -12.21 6.47 1.77
C LEU A 302 -11.61 7.27 2.93
N TYR A 303 -12.37 7.45 4.01
CA TYR A 303 -11.87 8.14 5.20
C TYR A 303 -10.62 7.46 5.76
N VAL A 304 -10.65 6.14 5.96
CA VAL A 304 -9.51 5.41 6.48
C VAL A 304 -8.31 5.48 5.53
N LEU A 305 -8.53 5.36 4.21
CA LEU A 305 -7.48 5.48 3.21
C LEU A 305 -6.81 6.86 3.26
N THR A 306 -7.60 7.94 3.25
CA THR A 306 -7.11 9.32 3.29
C THR A 306 -6.31 9.62 4.56
N ILE A 307 -6.77 9.14 5.73
CA ILE A 307 -6.03 9.31 6.99
C ILE A 307 -4.66 8.63 6.91
N ALA A 308 -4.63 7.39 6.44
CA ALA A 308 -3.37 6.66 6.34
C ALA A 308 -2.41 7.29 5.32
N ASP A 309 -2.94 7.79 4.20
CA ASP A 309 -2.18 8.43 3.12
C ASP A 309 -1.51 9.74 3.56
N ILE A 310 -2.26 10.64 4.18
CA ILE A 310 -1.70 11.89 4.72
C ILE A 310 -0.58 11.63 5.73
N ASN A 311 -0.68 10.56 6.53
CA ASN A 311 0.38 10.19 7.48
C ASN A 311 1.57 9.49 6.80
N ALA A 312 1.36 8.90 5.62
CA ALA A 312 2.38 8.21 4.84
C ALA A 312 3.21 9.14 3.94
N THR A 313 2.69 10.32 3.57
CA THR A 313 3.41 11.34 2.79
C THR A 313 4.44 12.07 3.66
N ASN A 314 4.00 12.77 4.70
CA ASN A 314 4.87 13.44 5.66
C ASN A 314 4.18 13.57 7.04
N PRO A 315 4.74 12.99 8.12
CA PRO A 315 4.11 13.06 9.44
C PRO A 315 3.82 14.48 9.97
N SER A 316 4.57 15.50 9.55
CA SER A 316 4.34 16.88 9.97
C SER A 316 3.07 17.49 9.35
N LEU A 317 2.55 16.90 8.27
CA LEU A 317 1.31 17.29 7.62
C LEU A 317 0.08 16.92 8.45
N TRP A 318 0.19 15.98 9.39
CA TRP A 318 -0.91 15.63 10.27
C TRP A 318 -0.93 16.54 11.50
N ASN A 319 -1.93 17.43 11.57
CA ASN A 319 -2.14 18.34 12.70
C ASN A 319 -3.61 18.35 13.16
N SER A 320 -3.84 18.94 14.33
CA SER A 320 -5.17 18.99 14.97
C SER A 320 -6.24 19.63 14.07
N TRP A 321 -5.87 20.67 13.31
CA TRP A 321 -6.74 21.39 12.39
C TRP A 321 -7.19 20.51 11.21
N ARG A 322 -6.25 19.89 10.46
CA ARG A 322 -6.60 18.96 9.37
C ARG A 322 -7.42 17.78 9.86
N ALA A 323 -7.07 17.26 11.04
CA ALA A 323 -7.83 16.18 11.66
C ALA A 323 -9.28 16.61 11.98
N ALA A 324 -9.49 17.87 12.39
CA ALA A 324 -10.84 18.40 12.63
C ALA A 324 -11.65 18.52 11.33
N LEU A 325 -11.05 19.05 10.25
CA LEU A 325 -11.72 19.17 8.95
C LEU A 325 -12.19 17.82 8.40
N LEU A 326 -11.31 16.81 8.42
CA LEU A 326 -11.66 15.46 7.94
C LEU A 326 -12.76 14.82 8.80
N ARG A 327 -12.68 14.97 10.13
CA ARG A 327 -13.72 14.48 11.05
C ARG A 327 -15.07 15.15 10.83
N GLN A 328 -15.08 16.47 10.62
CA GLN A 328 -16.29 17.23 10.34
C GLN A 328 -16.92 16.76 9.03
N LEU A 329 -16.16 16.75 7.93
CA LEU A 329 -16.64 16.28 6.63
C LEU A 329 -17.24 14.86 6.72
N TYR A 330 -16.54 13.94 7.38
CA TYR A 330 -17.05 12.58 7.60
C TYR A 330 -18.36 12.57 8.39
N THR A 331 -18.42 13.31 9.51
CA THR A 331 -19.57 13.27 10.42
C THR A 331 -20.81 13.87 9.78
N GLU A 332 -20.68 14.99 9.09
CA GLU A 332 -21.81 15.63 8.40
C GLU A 332 -22.26 14.81 7.19
N THR A 333 -21.32 14.25 6.41
CA THR A 333 -21.67 13.35 5.29
C THR A 333 -22.41 12.11 5.77
N LYS A 334 -21.96 11.52 6.88
CA LYS A 334 -22.64 10.39 7.52
C LYS A 334 -24.07 10.73 7.95
N ARG A 335 -24.31 11.94 8.46
CA ARG A 335 -25.67 12.41 8.78
C ARG A 335 -26.50 12.59 7.52
N ALA A 336 -25.95 13.19 6.47
CA ALA A 336 -26.63 13.36 5.19
C ALA A 336 -27.05 12.01 4.59
N LEU A 337 -26.14 11.03 4.52
CA LEU A 337 -26.43 9.68 4.03
C LEU A 337 -27.54 8.97 4.83
N ARG A 338 -27.62 9.21 6.14
CA ARG A 338 -28.67 8.65 7.01
C ARG A 338 -30.03 9.31 6.82
N ARG A 339 -30.05 10.61 6.51
CA ARG A 339 -31.29 11.37 6.25
C ARG A 339 -31.90 11.02 4.89
N GLY A 340 -31.11 10.48 3.96
CA GLY A 340 -31.49 10.26 2.58
C GLY A 340 -31.10 11.46 1.70
N LEU A 341 -30.70 11.20 0.46
CA LEU A 341 -30.16 12.20 -0.46
C LEU A 341 -31.23 12.90 -1.31
N GLU A 342 -32.50 12.47 -1.20
CA GLU A 342 -33.62 12.88 -2.05
C GLU A 342 -34.10 14.32 -1.80
N ASN A 343 -33.75 14.92 -0.66
CA ASN A 343 -34.05 16.32 -0.33
C ASN A 343 -32.75 17.07 0.00
N PRO A 344 -32.26 17.99 -0.85
CA PRO A 344 -31.14 18.84 -0.49
C PRO A 344 -31.53 19.65 0.76
N PRO A 345 -30.66 19.70 1.79
CA PRO A 345 -31.01 20.35 3.04
C PRO A 345 -31.33 21.83 2.82
N ASN A 346 -32.54 22.25 3.17
CA ASN A 346 -32.87 23.67 3.24
C ASN A 346 -32.11 24.28 4.43
N ARG A 347 -31.30 25.32 4.16
CA ARG A 347 -30.40 25.96 5.14
C ARG A 347 -31.14 26.41 6.41
N GLU A 348 -32.40 26.82 6.29
CA GLU A 348 -33.26 27.25 7.40
C GLU A 348 -33.72 26.10 8.33
N GLU A 349 -33.80 24.88 7.81
CA GLU A 349 -34.28 23.72 8.56
C GLU A 349 -33.16 23.11 9.42
N GLN A 350 -31.91 23.17 8.93
CA GLN A 350 -30.74 22.82 9.74
C GLN A 350 -30.50 23.81 10.87
N ILE A 351 -30.65 25.12 10.63
CA ILE A 351 -30.54 26.15 11.68
C ILE A 351 -31.58 25.89 12.79
N ARG A 352 -32.83 25.55 12.41
CA ARG A 352 -33.89 25.18 13.36
C ARG A 352 -33.55 23.91 14.17
N GLN A 353 -33.01 22.88 13.53
CA GLN A 353 -32.65 21.63 14.20
C GLN A 353 -31.45 21.80 15.16
N THR A 354 -30.42 22.56 14.76
CA THR A 354 -29.27 22.86 15.62
C THR A 354 -29.67 23.73 16.81
N GLN A 355 -30.60 24.68 16.62
CA GLN A 355 -31.18 25.46 17.73
C GLN A 355 -32.00 24.58 18.67
N GLN A 356 -32.84 23.67 18.17
CA GLN A 356 -33.60 22.74 19.01
C GLN A 356 -32.72 21.77 19.80
N ALA A 357 -31.63 21.27 19.21
CA ALA A 357 -30.69 20.37 19.89
C ALA A 357 -29.77 21.08 20.91
N ALA A 358 -29.71 22.41 20.90
CA ALA A 358 -28.97 23.22 21.88
C ALA A 358 -29.87 23.74 23.02
N LEU A 359 -31.20 23.64 22.85
CA LEU A 359 -32.23 24.09 23.80
C LEU A 359 -32.85 22.94 24.61
N GLY A 360 -32.44 21.70 24.38
CA GLY A 360 -32.78 20.51 25.18
C GLY A 360 -31.50 19.76 25.54
#